data_AF-U5E5B8-F1
#
_entry.id   AF-U5E5B8-F1
#
_cell.length_a   1.000
_cell.length_b   1.000
_cell.length_c   1.000
_cell.angle_alpha   90.00
_cell.angle_beta   90.00
_cell.angle_gamma   90.00
#
_symmetry.space_group_name_H-M   'P 1'
#
loop_
_entity.id
_entity.type
_entity.pdbx_description
1 polymer ?
#
loop_
_entity_poly.entity_id
_entity_poly.type
_entity_poly.pdbx_seq_one_letter_code
_entity_poly.pdbx_strand_id
1 'polypeptide(L)'
;MLREAITALSADSAPAIPDLAARLAVSERQLRSVFAGGIGLSPKHFARIDRVRRVLAYAGDTPWSHLAADTGYYDQSHLTADFRALMGVPPAAYLHGRLPAPTSCRVPR
;
A
#
# COMPACT_ATOMS: atom_id res chain seq x y z
N MET A 1 2.32 4.52 19.80
CA MET A 1 1.84 5.24 18.59
C MET A 1 2.20 4.56 17.27
N LEU A 2 3.47 4.45 16.85
CA LEU A 2 3.80 3.88 15.52
C LEU A 2 3.24 2.47 15.28
N ARG A 3 3.45 1.56 16.24
CA ARG A 3 2.94 0.18 16.16
C ARG A 3 1.41 0.13 16.01
N GLU A 4 0.71 0.98 16.74
CA GLU A 4 -0.75 1.10 16.69
C GLU A 4 -1.22 1.62 15.32
N ALA A 5 -0.55 2.64 14.79
CA ALA A 5 -0.84 3.17 13.46
C ALA A 5 -0.56 2.15 12.35
N ILE A 6 0.52 1.38 12.45
CA ILE A 6 0.81 0.25 11.54
C ILE A 6 -0.30 -0.79 11.62
N THR A 7 -0.70 -1.18 12.83
CA THR A 7 -1.78 -2.16 13.05
C THR A 7 -3.09 -1.69 12.42
N ALA A 8 -3.43 -0.41 12.57
CA ALA A 8 -4.63 0.17 11.98
C ALA A 8 -4.59 0.22 10.44
N LEU A 9 -3.43 0.50 9.84
CA LEU A 9 -3.27 0.53 8.38
C LEU A 9 -3.21 -0.85 7.74
N SER A 10 -2.80 -1.87 8.50
CA SER A 10 -2.77 -3.27 8.04
C SER A 10 -4.09 -4.03 8.24
N ALA A 11 -5.10 -3.40 8.83
CA ALA A 11 -6.44 -3.98 8.90
C ALA A 11 -7.10 -4.04 7.51
N ASP A 12 -8.01 -5.00 7.30
CA ASP A 12 -8.73 -5.17 6.03
C ASP A 12 -9.44 -3.89 5.60
N SER A 13 -10.06 -3.19 6.56
CA SER A 13 -10.64 -1.86 6.38
C SER A 13 -9.73 -0.79 6.98
N ALA A 14 -8.66 -0.46 6.25
CA ALA A 14 -7.73 0.58 6.66
C ALA A 14 -8.40 1.97 6.61
N PRO A 15 -8.32 2.79 7.68
CA PRO A 15 -8.89 4.14 7.70
C PRO A 15 -8.13 5.07 6.75
N ALA A 16 -8.79 6.16 6.32
CA ALA A 16 -8.07 7.24 5.67
C ALA A 16 -7.04 7.87 6.62
N ILE A 17 -5.97 8.43 6.08
CA ILE A 17 -4.88 9.01 6.88
C ILE A 17 -5.37 10.13 7.84
N PRO A 18 -6.28 11.04 7.42
CA PRO A 18 -6.84 12.05 8.33
C PRO A 18 -7.61 11.43 9.50
N ASP A 19 -8.41 10.39 9.23
CA ASP A 19 -9.20 9.71 10.26
C ASP A 19 -8.30 8.98 11.25
N LEU A 20 -7.23 8.35 10.77
CA LEU A 20 -6.23 7.72 11.63
C LEU A 20 -5.52 8.75 12.52
N ALA A 21 -5.16 9.90 11.97
CA ALA A 21 -4.55 10.98 12.75
C ALA A 21 -5.49 11.49 13.84
N ALA A 22 -6.76 11.72 13.51
CA ALA A 22 -7.81 12.13 14.44
C ALA A 22 -8.01 11.08 15.56
N ARG A 23 -8.11 9.79 15.21
CA ARG A 23 -8.23 8.68 16.16
C ARG A 23 -7.07 8.59 17.14
N LEU A 24 -5.86 8.92 16.69
CA LEU A 24 -4.64 8.90 17.51
C LEU A 24 -4.37 10.23 18.23
N ALA A 25 -5.29 11.20 18.15
CA ALA A 25 -5.16 12.54 18.73
C ALA A 25 -3.86 13.27 18.31
N VAL A 26 -3.45 13.13 17.05
CA VAL A 26 -2.28 13.81 16.48
C VAL A 26 -2.61 14.51 15.17
N SER A 27 -1.80 15.50 14.80
CA SER A 27 -1.86 16.05 13.46
C SER A 27 -1.33 15.07 12.41
N GLU A 28 -1.76 15.20 11.15
CA GLU A 28 -1.19 14.45 10.03
C GLU A 28 0.32 14.65 9.87
N ARG A 29 0.80 15.86 10.20
CA ARG A 29 2.24 16.18 10.19
C ARG A 29 3.01 15.35 11.22
N GLN A 30 2.49 15.24 12.44
CA GLN A 30 3.10 14.40 13.49
C GLN A 30 3.04 12.92 13.10
N LEU A 31 1.90 12.45 12.58
CA LEU A 31 1.76 11.08 12.09
C LEU A 31 2.80 10.76 11.01
N ARG A 32 3.00 11.68 10.05
CA ARG A 32 4.04 11.57 9.01
C ARG A 32 5.45 11.54 9.62
N SER A 33 5.74 12.41 10.58
CA SER A 33 7.05 12.46 11.24
C SER A 33 7.37 11.16 11.96
N VAL A 34 6.38 10.53 12.61
CA VAL A 34 6.59 9.27 13.32
C VAL A 34 6.79 8.10 12.39
N PHE A 35 6.06 8.04 11.27
CA PHE A 35 6.34 7.03 10.23
C PHE A 35 7.72 7.22 9.61
N ALA A 36 8.10 8.46 9.28
CA ALA A 36 9.39 8.76 8.68
C ALA A 36 10.54 8.43 9.64
N GLY A 37 10.45 8.83 10.91
CA GLY A 37 11.46 8.56 11.92
C GLY A 37 11.52 7.09 12.35
N GLY A 38 10.40 6.36 12.25
CA GLY A 38 10.31 4.98 12.73
C GLY A 38 10.64 3.92 11.67
N ILE A 39 10.13 4.08 10.44
CA ILE A 39 10.29 3.09 9.36
C ILE A 39 10.74 3.71 8.02
N GLY A 40 11.07 5.00 7.99
CA GLY A 40 11.54 5.66 6.78
C GLY A 40 10.49 5.86 5.68
N LEU A 41 9.22 5.58 5.96
CA LEU A 41 8.12 5.70 5.00
C LEU A 41 7.14 6.79 5.42
N SER A 42 6.27 7.22 4.51
CA SER A 42 5.09 7.99 4.89
C SER A 42 3.92 7.04 5.22
N PRO A 43 2.92 7.47 6.02
CA PRO A 43 1.73 6.67 6.31
C PRO A 43 1.01 6.25 5.02
N LYS A 44 0.92 7.17 4.05
CA LYS A 44 0.33 6.90 2.74
C LYS A 44 1.11 5.85 1.95
N HIS A 45 2.45 5.92 1.93
CA HIS A 45 3.26 4.93 1.23
C HIS A 45 3.11 3.55 1.88
N PHE A 46 3.15 3.49 3.22
CA PHE A 46 2.89 2.25 3.95
C PHE A 46 1.53 1.64 3.57
N ALA A 47 0.45 2.44 3.58
CA ALA A 47 -0.88 1.98 3.18
C ALA A 47 -0.94 1.47 1.73
N ARG A 48 -0.19 2.07 0.79
CA ARG A 48 -0.09 1.55 -0.59
C ARG A 48 0.58 0.19 -0.63
N ILE A 49 1.68 0.00 0.10
CA ILE A 49 2.39 -1.28 0.20
C ILE A 49 1.46 -2.34 0.80
N ASP A 50 0.75 -2.01 1.86
CA ASP A 50 -0.18 -2.93 2.52
C ASP A 50 -1.32 -3.37 1.59
N ARG A 51 -1.92 -2.43 0.84
CA ARG A 51 -2.91 -2.75 -0.19
C ARG A 51 -2.38 -3.72 -1.24
N VAL A 52 -1.15 -3.49 -1.75
CA VAL A 52 -0.51 -4.43 -2.71
C VAL A 52 -0.30 -5.81 -2.08
N ARG A 53 0.10 -5.89 -0.81
CA ARG A 53 0.24 -7.18 -0.10
C ARG A 53 -1.10 -7.91 0.02
N ARG A 54 -2.19 -7.19 0.27
CA ARG A 54 -3.55 -7.76 0.27
C ARG A 54 -3.98 -8.26 -1.10
N VAL A 55 -3.71 -7.50 -2.16
CA VAL A 55 -3.93 -7.95 -3.55
C VAL A 55 -3.22 -9.27 -3.81
N LEU A 56 -1.97 -9.42 -3.36
CA LEU A 56 -1.21 -10.67 -3.50
C LEU A 56 -1.76 -11.81 -2.64
N ALA A 57 -2.26 -11.52 -1.44
CA ALA A 57 -2.81 -12.52 -0.53
C ALA A 57 -4.16 -13.10 -1.00
N TYR A 58 -4.97 -12.27 -1.67
CA TYR A 58 -6.29 -12.63 -2.15
C TYR A 58 -6.34 -12.87 -3.68
N ALA A 59 -5.19 -12.76 -4.36
CA ALA A 59 -5.07 -13.09 -5.76
C ALA A 59 -5.37 -14.59 -5.99
N GLY A 60 -6.13 -14.88 -7.04
CA GLY A 60 -6.59 -16.21 -7.41
C GLY A 60 -7.58 -16.08 -8.56
N ASP A 61 -8.70 -16.80 -8.50
CA ASP A 61 -9.76 -16.74 -9.51
C ASP A 61 -10.72 -15.55 -9.33
N THR A 62 -10.48 -14.69 -8.35
CA THR A 62 -11.30 -13.50 -8.06
C THR A 62 -11.20 -12.48 -9.20
N PRO A 63 -12.33 -11.96 -9.72
CA PRO A 63 -12.32 -10.87 -10.70
C PRO A 63 -11.59 -9.62 -10.17
N TRP A 64 -10.77 -8.99 -11.01
CA TRP A 64 -9.99 -7.81 -10.64
C TRP A 64 -10.80 -6.65 -10.10
N SER A 65 -12.03 -6.47 -10.56
CA SER A 65 -12.95 -5.44 -10.06
C SER A 65 -13.37 -5.70 -8.61
N HIS A 66 -13.66 -6.95 -8.26
CA HIS A 66 -13.98 -7.33 -6.88
C HIS A 66 -12.75 -7.21 -6.00
N LEU A 67 -11.61 -7.74 -6.45
CA LEU A 67 -10.35 -7.64 -5.71
C LEU A 67 -9.95 -6.18 -5.45
N ALA A 68 -10.22 -5.26 -6.38
CA ALA A 68 -10.01 -3.84 -6.17
C ALA A 68 -10.86 -3.30 -5.01
N ALA A 69 -12.17 -3.55 -5.03
CA ALA A 69 -13.06 -3.09 -3.96
C ALA A 69 -12.65 -3.69 -2.59
N ASP A 70 -12.38 -4.99 -2.55
CA ASP A 70 -12.07 -5.72 -1.32
C ASP A 70 -10.72 -5.32 -0.71
N THR A 71 -9.79 -4.81 -1.52
CA THR A 71 -8.45 -4.41 -1.06
C THR A 71 -8.29 -2.90 -0.85
N GLY A 72 -9.37 -2.12 -0.99
CA GLY A 72 -9.37 -0.68 -0.74
C GLY A 72 -8.89 0.16 -1.93
N TYR A 73 -9.15 -0.31 -3.15
CA TYR A 73 -9.05 0.46 -4.38
C TYR A 73 -10.43 0.92 -4.85
N TYR A 74 -10.44 2.07 -5.52
CA TYR A 74 -11.68 2.63 -6.08
C TYR A 74 -12.20 1.78 -7.25
N ASP A 75 -11.28 1.31 -8.09
CA ASP A 75 -11.56 0.45 -9.23
C ASP A 75 -10.30 -0.34 -9.64
N GLN A 76 -10.47 -1.22 -10.64
CA GLN A 76 -9.38 -2.02 -11.19
C GLN A 76 -8.24 -1.17 -11.80
N SER A 77 -8.56 -0.01 -12.38
CA SER A 77 -7.57 0.87 -13.01
C SER A 77 -6.64 1.49 -11.96
N HIS A 78 -7.20 1.96 -10.85
CA HIS A 78 -6.48 2.44 -9.68
C HIS A 78 -5.61 1.33 -9.08
N LEU A 79 -6.15 0.11 -8.90
CA LEU A 79 -5.35 -1.04 -8.44
C LEU A 79 -4.16 -1.28 -9.38
N THR A 80 -4.42 -1.37 -10.69
CA THR A 80 -3.38 -1.68 -11.68
C THR A 80 -2.28 -0.62 -11.71
N ALA A 81 -2.66 0.66 -11.67
CA ALA A 81 -1.71 1.77 -11.65
C ALA A 81 -0.86 1.78 -10.37
N ASP A 82 -1.49 1.59 -9.20
CA ASP A 82 -0.80 1.58 -7.92
C ASP A 82 0.16 0.38 -7.78
N PHE A 83 -0.33 -0.81 -8.15
CA PHE A 83 0.45 -2.03 -8.15
C PHE A 83 1.66 -1.90 -9.09
N ARG A 84 1.46 -1.40 -10.32
CA ARG A 84 2.57 -1.18 -11.26
C ARG A 84 3.58 -0.16 -10.73
N ALA A 85 3.13 0.88 -10.06
CA ALA A 85 4.03 1.88 -9.48
C ALA A 85 4.92 1.31 -8.37
N LEU A 86 4.44 0.31 -7.62
CA LEU A 86 5.21 -0.33 -6.55
C LEU A 86 6.01 -1.55 -7.03
N MET A 87 5.44 -2.36 -7.91
CA MET A 87 6.00 -3.67 -8.32
C MET A 87 6.65 -3.65 -9.71
N GLY A 88 6.60 -2.52 -10.42
CA GLY A 88 7.17 -2.34 -11.76
C GLY A 88 6.35 -2.94 -12.92
N VAL A 89 5.41 -3.84 -12.63
CA VAL A 89 4.55 -4.53 -13.60
C VAL A 89 3.10 -4.59 -13.12
N PRO A 90 2.10 -4.72 -14.01
CA PRO A 90 0.71 -4.96 -13.61
C PRO A 90 0.54 -6.24 -12.78
N PRO A 91 -0.51 -6.34 -11.94
CA PRO A 91 -0.71 -7.48 -11.04
C PRO A 91 -0.90 -8.80 -11.81
N ALA A 92 -1.68 -8.79 -12.90
CA ALA A 92 -1.84 -9.97 -13.76
C ALA A 92 -0.51 -10.42 -14.39
N ALA A 93 0.39 -9.50 -14.75
CA ALA A 93 1.70 -9.87 -15.29
C ALA A 93 2.59 -10.49 -14.20
N TYR A 94 2.59 -9.89 -13.00
CA TYR A 94 3.32 -10.37 -11.83
C TYR A 94 2.93 -11.80 -11.47
N LEU A 95 1.62 -12.09 -11.39
CA LEU A 95 1.10 -13.43 -11.05
C LEU A 95 1.45 -14.50 -12.10
N HIS A 96 1.61 -14.11 -13.37
CA HIS A 96 2.11 -15.01 -14.42
C HIS A 96 3.64 -15.11 -14.47
N GLY A 97 4.35 -14.66 -13.42
CA GLY A 97 5.81 -14.74 -13.33
C GLY A 97 6.56 -13.71 -14.18
N ARG A 98 5.87 -12.72 -14.77
CA ARG A 98 6.54 -11.62 -15.50
C ARG A 98 6.96 -10.56 -14.49
N LEU A 99 8.21 -10.63 -14.06
CA LEU A 99 8.82 -9.66 -13.17
C LEU A 99 9.46 -8.51 -13.97
N PRO A 100 9.59 -7.30 -13.38
CA PRO A 100 10.38 -6.24 -14.01
C PRO A 100 11.83 -6.70 -14.20
N ALA A 101 12.50 -6.19 -15.23
CA ALA A 101 13.92 -6.45 -15.42
C ALA A 101 14.71 -5.98 -14.19
N PRO A 102 15.65 -6.80 -13.67
CA PRO A 102 16.45 -6.42 -12.51
C PRO A 102 17.23 -5.15 -12.83
N THR A 103 17.09 -4.14 -11.98
CA THR A 103 17.85 -2.89 -12.08
C THR A 103 18.89 -2.90 -10.98
N SER A 104 20.13 -2.49 -11.28
CA SER A 104 21.14 -2.34 -10.24
C SER A 104 20.71 -1.25 -9.26
N CYS A 105 20.79 -1.53 -7.96
CA CYS A 105 20.52 -0.53 -6.93
C CYS A 105 21.52 0.63 -7.12
N ARG A 106 21.02 1.80 -7.54
CA ARG A 106 21.79 3.03 -7.50
C ARG A 106 21.39 3.82 -6.27
N VAL A 107 22.39 4.28 -5.53
CA VAL A 107 22.17 5.26 -4.47
C VAL A 107 21.71 6.57 -5.14
N PRO A 108 20.54 7.13 -4.80
CA PRO A 108 20.14 8.45 -5.27
C PRO A 108 21.22 9.46 -4.89
N ARG A 109 21.67 10.28 -5.85
CA ARG A 109 22.61 11.38 -5.58
C ARG A 109 21.94 12.50 -4.81
#